data_AF-A0A975EQK8-F1
#
_entry.id   AF-A0A975EQK8-F1
#
_cell.length_a   1.000
_cell.length_b   1.000
_cell.length_c   1.000
_cell.angle_alpha   90.00
_cell.angle_beta   90.00
_cell.angle_gamma   90.00
#
_symmetry.space_group_name_H-M   'P 1'
#
loop_
_entity.id
_entity.type
_entity.pdbx_description
1 polymer ?
#
loop_
_entity_poly.entity_id
_entity_poly.type
_entity_poly.pdbx_seq_one_letter_code
_entity_poly.pdbx_strand_id
1 'polypeptide(L)'
;MMTESAQESKVAKAKAVKSGPERQEQLINLLSRKAGATTKQMQEAFGWQPHTARAAISTLRKAGVSVERTDAKRGAVYHIVALV
;
A
#
# COMPACT_ATOMS: atom_id res chain seq x y z
N MET A 1 -23.75 -10.62 0.92
CA MET A 1 -22.83 -10.01 -0.07
C MET A 1 -21.42 -10.22 0.44
N MET A 2 -20.74 -11.23 -0.12
CA MET A 2 -19.36 -11.61 0.18
C MET A 2 -18.42 -10.85 -0.76
N THR A 3 -17.44 -10.14 -0.22
CA THR A 3 -16.10 -10.06 -0.81
C THR A 3 -15.06 -10.17 0.29
N GLU A 4 -14.43 -11.35 0.32
CA GLU A 4 -13.04 -11.65 0.73
C GLU A 4 -12.58 -11.28 2.15
N SER A 5 -11.82 -12.10 2.87
CA SER A 5 -11.38 -13.49 2.77
C SER A 5 -10.50 -13.65 4.02
N ALA A 6 -10.73 -14.69 4.81
CA ALA A 6 -9.81 -15.11 5.86
C ALA A 6 -8.41 -15.35 5.27
N GLN A 7 -7.34 -15.02 6.01
CA GLN A 7 -6.26 -15.96 6.35
C GLN A 7 -5.19 -15.30 7.24
N GLU A 8 -5.04 -15.88 8.42
CA GLU A 8 -3.89 -15.79 9.31
C GLU A 8 -2.65 -16.49 8.72
N SER A 9 -1.49 -15.98 9.13
CA SER A 9 -0.20 -16.69 9.31
C SER A 9 0.83 -16.78 8.17
N LYS A 10 1.99 -16.21 8.52
CA LYS A 10 3.39 -16.61 8.20
C LYS A 10 4.01 -16.04 6.92
N VAL A 11 4.92 -15.07 7.07
CA VAL A 11 6.37 -15.21 6.80
C VAL A 11 7.11 -14.01 7.41
N ALA A 12 8.02 -14.31 8.34
CA ALA A 12 9.01 -13.39 8.87
C ALA A 12 10.13 -13.14 7.85
N LYS A 13 10.44 -11.87 7.59
CA LYS A 13 11.82 -11.38 7.47
C LYS A 13 11.84 -9.87 7.69
N ALA A 14 12.04 -9.53 8.96
CA ALA A 14 12.30 -8.18 9.41
C ALA A 14 13.60 -7.63 8.80
N LYS A 15 13.50 -6.55 8.03
CA LYS A 15 14.50 -5.48 8.06
C LYS A 15 13.76 -4.15 8.08
N ALA A 16 13.76 -3.55 9.28
CA ALA A 16 13.58 -2.13 9.64
C ALA A 16 12.55 -1.32 8.82
N VAL A 17 11.61 -0.59 9.41
CA VAL A 17 11.92 0.72 9.98
C VAL A 17 10.80 1.16 10.95
N LYS A 18 11.20 2.07 11.83
CA LYS A 18 10.63 2.58 13.07
C LYS A 18 9.16 2.96 12.96
N SER A 19 8.44 2.76 14.06
CA SER A 19 7.03 3.09 14.22
C SER A 19 6.88 4.61 14.36
N GLY A 20 6.61 5.27 13.24
CA GLY A 20 6.32 6.71 13.11
C GLY A 20 5.77 7.02 11.72
N PRO A 21 5.43 8.30 11.41
CA PRO A 21 4.96 8.75 10.08
C PRO A 21 5.85 8.28 8.91
N GLU A 22 7.10 7.90 9.20
CA GLU A 22 8.06 7.22 8.32
C GLU A 22 7.46 6.06 7.49
N ARG A 23 6.51 5.27 8.01
CA ARG A 23 5.90 4.17 7.21
C ARG A 23 4.97 4.69 6.12
N GLN A 24 4.27 5.80 6.36
CA GLN A 24 3.46 6.46 5.32
C GLN A 24 4.37 7.12 4.30
N GLU A 25 5.44 7.78 4.73
CA GLU A 25 6.44 8.38 3.84
C GLU A 25 7.15 7.33 2.97
N GLN A 26 7.49 6.16 3.53
CA GLN A 26 8.01 5.03 2.75
C GLN A 26 7.00 4.53 1.71
N LEU A 27 5.71 4.44 2.08
CA LEU A 27 4.66 4.07 1.15
C LEU A 27 4.49 5.12 0.04
N ILE A 28 4.56 6.41 0.38
CA ILE A 28 4.54 7.52 -0.59
C ILE A 28 5.72 7.39 -1.55
N ASN A 29 6.93 7.20 -1.03
CA ASN A 29 8.12 7.07 -1.86
C ASN A 29 8.05 5.83 -2.79
N LEU A 30 7.45 4.74 -2.29
CA LEU A 30 7.23 3.52 -3.04
C LEU A 30 6.16 3.71 -4.15
N LEU A 31 5.07 4.40 -3.87
CA LEU A 31 3.98 4.71 -4.81
C LEU A 31 4.28 5.86 -5.77
N SER A 32 5.20 6.75 -5.41
CA SER A 32 5.70 7.87 -6.23
C SER A 32 6.64 7.39 -7.34
N ARG A 33 7.11 6.14 -7.27
CA ARG A 33 7.82 5.53 -8.40
C ARG A 33 6.90 5.44 -9.62
N LYS A 34 7.53 5.61 -10.79
CA LYS A 34 6.90 5.60 -12.12
C LYS A 34 6.07 4.33 -12.43
N ALA A 35 6.32 3.23 -11.72
CA ALA A 35 5.60 1.98 -11.86
C ALA A 35 4.35 1.87 -10.97
N GLY A 36 4.20 2.77 -9.99
CA GLY A 36 3.25 2.61 -8.89
C GLY A 36 3.55 1.37 -8.05
N ALA A 37 2.56 0.94 -7.28
CA ALA A 37 2.59 -0.30 -6.55
C ALA A 37 1.20 -0.96 -6.50
N THR A 38 1.18 -2.28 -6.66
CA THR A 38 -0.04 -3.06 -6.45
C THR A 38 -0.25 -3.35 -4.97
N THR A 39 -1.49 -3.70 -4.59
CA THR A 39 -1.76 -4.22 -3.23
C THR A 39 -0.76 -5.33 -2.89
N LYS A 40 -0.54 -6.28 -3.81
CA LYS A 40 0.38 -7.40 -3.59
C LYS A 40 1.82 -6.96 -3.33
N GLN A 41 2.34 -5.98 -4.09
CA GLN A 41 3.66 -5.42 -3.82
C GLN A 41 3.74 -4.71 -2.47
N MET A 42 2.69 -3.99 -2.05
CA MET A 42 2.66 -3.40 -0.71
C MET A 42 2.66 -4.49 0.37
N GLN A 43 1.92 -5.57 0.15
CA GLN A 43 1.91 -6.72 1.06
C GLN A 43 3.29 -7.39 1.13
N GLU A 44 4.01 -7.55 0.01
CA GLU A 44 5.34 -8.17 -0.01
C GLU A 44 6.43 -7.25 0.53
N ALA A 45 6.37 -5.95 0.22
CA ALA A 45 7.37 -4.97 0.65
C ALA A 45 7.24 -4.64 2.15
N PHE A 46 6.01 -4.54 2.66
CA PHE A 46 5.74 -4.15 4.05
C PHE A 46 5.27 -5.29 4.95
N GLY A 47 4.94 -6.46 4.39
CA GLY A 47 4.31 -7.55 5.15
C GLY A 47 2.86 -7.26 5.54
N TRP A 48 2.19 -6.31 4.87
CA TRP A 48 0.86 -5.86 5.26
C TRP A 48 -0.23 -6.83 4.82
N GLN A 49 -1.31 -6.90 5.60
CA GLN A 49 -2.54 -7.54 5.15
C GLN A 49 -3.29 -6.64 4.16
N PRO A 50 -4.21 -7.21 3.34
CA PRO A 50 -4.96 -6.43 2.35
C PRO A 50 -5.73 -5.25 2.97
N HIS A 51 -6.28 -5.44 4.16
CA HIS A 51 -7.00 -4.39 4.88
C HIS A 51 -6.05 -3.28 5.40
N THR A 52 -4.84 -3.63 5.85
CA THR A 52 -3.82 -2.66 6.27
C THR A 52 -3.36 -1.82 5.09
N ALA A 53 -3.13 -2.42 3.92
CA ALA A 53 -2.77 -1.68 2.71
C ALA A 53 -3.88 -0.68 2.31
N ARG A 54 -5.15 -1.12 2.34
CA ARG A 54 -6.30 -0.24 2.09
C ARG A 54 -6.40 0.90 3.11
N ALA A 55 -6.17 0.61 4.40
CA ALA A 55 -6.15 1.62 5.44
C ALA A 55 -5.04 2.64 5.22
N ALA A 56 -3.82 2.19 4.89
CA ALA A 56 -2.68 3.06 4.61
C ALA A 56 -2.96 4.00 3.42
N ILE A 57 -3.54 3.48 2.33
CA ILE A 57 -3.97 4.30 1.18
C ILE A 57 -5.02 5.33 1.60
N SER A 58 -5.98 4.96 2.46
CA SER A 58 -6.97 5.89 3.00
C SER A 58 -6.31 7.01 3.82
N THR A 59 -5.33 6.67 4.65
CA THR A 59 -4.55 7.66 5.41
C THR A 59 -3.73 8.57 4.50
N LEU A 60 -3.18 8.06 3.39
CA LEU A 60 -2.49 8.88 2.38
C LEU A 60 -3.43 9.91 1.74
N ARG A 61 -4.64 9.49 1.35
CA ARG A 61 -5.65 10.43 0.81
C ARG A 61 -6.02 11.52 1.81
N LYS A 62 -6.12 11.17 3.10
CA LYS A 62 -6.35 12.14 4.18
C LYS A 62 -5.17 13.09 4.41
N ALA A 63 -3.96 12.63 4.13
CA ALA A 63 -2.74 13.42 4.27
C ALA A 63 -2.47 14.37 3.08
N GLY A 64 -3.41 14.50 2.13
CA GLY A 64 -3.22 15.35 0.94
C GLY A 64 -2.57 14.64 -0.25
N VAL A 65 -2.30 13.34 -0.16
CA VAL A 65 -1.68 12.57 -1.24
C VAL A 65 -2.74 12.11 -2.22
N SER A 66 -2.65 12.53 -3.48
CA SER A 66 -3.51 12.04 -4.56
C SER A 66 -3.01 10.70 -5.06
N VAL A 67 -3.69 9.64 -4.60
CA VAL A 67 -3.47 8.26 -5.06
C VAL A 67 -4.53 7.92 -6.10
N GLU A 68 -4.09 7.61 -7.31
CA GLU A 68 -4.93 7.07 -8.36
C GLU A 68 -4.82 5.54 -8.36
N ARG A 69 -5.92 4.88 -8.74
CA ARG A 69 -6.01 3.42 -8.85
C ARG A 69 -6.33 3.08 -10.29
N THR A 70 -5.49 2.28 -10.93
CA THR A 70 -5.77 1.68 -12.25
C THR A 70 -6.03 0.19 -12.10
N ASP A 71 -7.17 -0.26 -12.61
CA ASP A 71 -7.50 -1.67 -12.69
C ASP A 71 -6.82 -2.28 -13.93
N ALA A 72 -5.62 -2.86 -13.74
CA ALA A 72 -4.95 -3.58 -14.82
C ALA A 72 -5.47 -5.02 -14.90
N LYS A 73 -5.27 -5.68 -16.06
CA LYS A 73 -5.61 -7.11 -16.27
C LYS A 73 -4.97 -8.06 -15.24
N ARG A 74 -3.95 -7.62 -14.49
CA ARG A 74 -3.23 -8.39 -13.45
C ARG A 74 -3.53 -7.94 -12.01
N GLY A 75 -4.42 -6.96 -11.81
CA GLY A 75 -4.80 -6.44 -10.50
C GLY A 75 -4.79 -4.91 -10.41
N ALA A 76 -5.33 -4.38 -9.32
CA ALA A 76 -5.34 -2.95 -9.03
C ALA A 76 -3.91 -2.45 -8.72
N VAL A 77 -3.44 -1.52 -9.53
CA VAL A 77 -2.20 -0.77 -9.35
C VAL A 77 -2.55 0.59 -8.77
N TYR A 78 -1.80 1.04 -7.77
CA TYR A 78 -1.92 2.37 -7.18
C TYR A 78 -0.71 3.21 -7.55
N HIS A 79 -0.93 4.47 -7.89
CA HIS A 79 0.13 5.41 -8.27
C HIS A 79 -0.16 6.77 -7.65
N ILE A 80 0.89 7.44 -7.18
CA ILE A 80 0.75 8.81 -6.72
C ILE A 80 0.84 9.73 -7.92
N VAL A 81 -0.23 10.49 -8.14
CA VAL A 81 -0.34 11.45 -9.25
C VAL A 81 -0.01 12.87 -8.83
N ALA A 82 -0.20 13.19 -7.53
CA ALA A 82 0.19 14.48 -6.97
C ALA A 82 0.37 14.39 -5.44
N LEU A 83 1.38 15.08 -4.92
CA LEU A 83 1.50 15.47 -3.52
C LEU A 83 0.96 16.89 -3.43
N VAL A 84 -0.16 17.09 -2.73
CA VAL A 84 -0.77 18.41 -2.48
C VAL A 84 -0.27 18.96 -1.16
#